data_AF-A0A7W4B833-F1
#
_entry.id   AF-A0A7W4B833-F1
#
_cell.length_a   1.000
_cell.length_b   1.000
_cell.length_c   1.000
_cell.angle_alpha   90.00
_cell.angle_beta   90.00
_cell.angle_gamma   90.00
#
_symmetry.space_group_name_H-M   'P 1'
#
loop_
_entity.id
_entity.type
_entity.pdbx_description
1 polymer ?
#
loop_
_entity_poly.entity_id
_entity_poly.type
_entity_poly.pdbx_seq_one_letter_code
_entity_poly.pdbx_strand_id
1 'polypeptide(L)'
;MLVKKSKLAISLVMAFALGGCGGGGSSATVEKTAAVKPKPVAAKPDPVKKTTIALTGKVIDGYVSGATVWLDINGDGSLNEESEPSVVSTESGDYSFNFTQEQALCVPYSTMYVDVPVGAMDEDLGEVTEAYQMSFPPSIEALTDEDIRNISPLTTVIWEQLSLQLQKSGNNNLSCDALKENIELLANLQSEITNVMQNLVAHYNFSTEQIYSDFIANNDSDAYDRAQAIVKGLKAAYKYKQELDAQFPDAEEVRAVIYQDTAKDDEYGFENAWYRDKVIFAGAEFFYEQVKLQNTDELDKIDFILTQLQSIDTPWGEESLNGKLRIRDDVYINADRTYRCSSIEKVSFENSNVLYSVDNTSPSVNFPTADECVSSNLDTPFERGFSISYTESGAFYQTDFAFREENADFQTLSNWVNVKDKAADLDTQDLVTVLAAMPYKFDDETSIDASFWRKYKTTDNVRISKTIEGQWVRDTRREDGTMLHECSDNGADWTACN
;
A
#
# COMPACT_ATOMS: atom_id res chain seq x y z
N MET A 1 -1.91 32.29 -27.98
CA MET A 1 -0.61 32.95 -28.16
C MET A 1 0.48 32.04 -27.60
N LEU A 2 1.71 32.19 -28.12
CA LEU A 2 2.81 31.21 -28.10
C LEU A 2 3.26 30.65 -26.73
N VAL A 3 3.65 29.38 -26.82
CA VAL A 3 4.40 28.53 -25.88
C VAL A 3 5.72 29.16 -25.42
N LYS A 4 6.09 28.97 -24.14
CA LYS A 4 7.50 28.92 -23.72
C LYS A 4 7.73 27.85 -22.65
N LYS A 5 8.43 26.79 -23.06
CA LYS A 5 9.07 25.77 -22.21
C LYS A 5 10.35 26.36 -21.61
N SER A 6 10.56 26.24 -20.31
CA SER A 6 11.85 26.54 -19.67
C SER A 6 12.60 25.25 -19.38
N LYS A 7 13.83 25.15 -19.90
CA LYS A 7 14.78 24.06 -19.65
C LYS A 7 15.68 24.48 -18.48
N LEU A 8 15.78 23.67 -17.43
CA LEU A 8 16.78 23.84 -16.38
C LEU A 8 18.06 23.09 -16.77
N ALA A 9 19.17 23.81 -16.84
CA ALA A 9 20.48 23.28 -17.18
C ALA A 9 21.25 22.96 -15.88
N ILE A 10 21.72 21.71 -15.77
CA ILE A 10 22.61 21.21 -14.72
C ILE A 10 24.04 21.65 -15.05
N SER A 11 24.72 22.30 -14.12
CA SER A 11 26.14 22.67 -14.24
C SER A 11 26.95 21.92 -13.19
N LEU A 12 27.76 20.97 -13.64
CA LEU A 12 28.67 20.15 -12.84
C LEU A 12 30.09 20.72 -12.99
N VAL A 13 30.67 21.22 -11.90
CA VAL A 13 32.08 21.65 -11.84
C VAL A 13 32.88 20.50 -11.22
N MET A 14 33.74 19.87 -12.03
CA MET A 14 34.69 18.84 -11.58
C MET A 14 36.11 19.31 -11.90
N ALA A 15 36.92 19.50 -10.85
CA ALA A 15 38.31 19.96 -10.94
C ALA A 15 39.24 18.76 -11.20
N PHE A 16 40.00 18.81 -12.30
CA PHE A 16 41.10 17.90 -12.58
C PHE A 16 42.42 18.47 -12.03
N ALA A 17 43.14 17.67 -11.25
CA ALA A 17 44.54 17.88 -10.93
C ALA A 17 45.43 16.98 -11.81
N LEU A 18 46.47 17.59 -12.38
CA LEU A 18 47.50 16.98 -13.25
C LEU A 18 48.77 16.64 -12.46
N GLY A 19 49.42 15.55 -12.89
CA GLY A 19 50.84 15.22 -12.72
C GLY A 19 51.04 13.80 -13.29
N GLY A 20 51.68 13.54 -14.43
CA GLY A 20 53.11 13.76 -14.77
C GLY A 20 53.93 12.61 -14.13
N CYS A 21 54.90 11.89 -14.73
CA CYS A 21 55.62 11.88 -16.00
C CYS A 21 56.49 10.58 -16.01
N GLY A 22 56.93 10.07 -17.18
CA GLY A 22 58.09 9.15 -17.33
C GLY A 22 57.78 7.83 -18.05
N GLY A 23 58.42 7.39 -19.15
CA GLY A 23 59.52 7.93 -19.95
C GLY A 23 60.61 6.87 -20.25
N GLY A 24 60.65 6.35 -21.50
CA GLY A 24 61.82 5.72 -22.17
C GLY A 24 61.99 4.18 -22.00
N GLY A 25 62.46 3.38 -22.95
CA GLY A 25 63.04 3.56 -24.30
C GLY A 25 63.48 2.20 -24.89
N SER A 26 63.66 2.18 -26.22
CA SER A 26 63.90 1.08 -27.20
C SER A 26 64.91 -0.06 -26.90
N SER A 27 64.70 -1.22 -27.55
CA SER A 27 65.65 -1.82 -28.52
C SER A 27 65.07 -3.05 -29.25
N ALA A 28 65.36 -3.14 -30.55
CA ALA A 28 65.03 -4.25 -31.44
C ALA A 28 66.24 -5.18 -31.65
N THR A 29 65.99 -6.47 -31.89
CA THR A 29 66.96 -7.39 -32.53
C THR A 29 66.23 -8.45 -33.36
N VAL A 30 66.87 -8.84 -34.46
CA VAL A 30 66.35 -9.57 -35.63
C VAL A 30 66.93 -11.00 -35.70
N GLU A 31 66.09 -11.92 -36.20
CA GLU A 31 66.31 -13.24 -36.86
C GLU A 31 67.12 -14.40 -36.23
N LYS A 32 66.52 -15.60 -36.29
CA LYS A 32 67.08 -16.74 -37.06
C LYS A 32 66.03 -17.84 -37.36
N THR A 33 66.14 -18.39 -38.56
CA THR A 33 65.29 -19.39 -39.24
C THR A 33 65.77 -20.85 -39.06
N ALA A 34 64.86 -21.83 -39.11
CA ALA A 34 64.99 -23.17 -39.77
C ALA A 34 63.74 -24.08 -39.56
N ALA A 35 62.97 -24.38 -40.63
CA ALA A 35 62.77 -25.70 -41.30
C ALA A 35 61.84 -26.75 -40.58
N VAL A 36 60.53 -26.89 -40.90
CA VAL A 36 59.82 -27.74 -41.94
C VAL A 36 59.93 -29.27 -41.67
N LYS A 37 58.88 -30.09 -41.33
CA LYS A 37 57.64 -30.56 -42.04
C LYS A 37 56.96 -31.70 -41.19
N PRO A 38 55.80 -32.32 -41.53
CA PRO A 38 54.41 -31.86 -41.75
C PRO A 38 53.41 -32.41 -40.68
N LYS A 39 52.26 -31.74 -40.46
CA LYS A 39 51.13 -32.23 -39.62
C LYS A 39 49.98 -32.77 -40.49
N PRO A 40 49.38 -33.95 -40.22
CA PRO A 40 48.18 -34.42 -40.91
C PRO A 40 46.90 -33.83 -40.31
N VAL A 41 45.98 -33.47 -41.22
CA VAL A 41 44.51 -33.53 -41.21
C VAL A 41 43.72 -33.16 -39.93
N ALA A 42 42.91 -32.11 -40.10
CA ALA A 42 41.67 -31.69 -39.44
C ALA A 42 41.20 -32.47 -38.19
N ALA A 43 41.19 -31.77 -37.05
CA ALA A 43 40.33 -32.10 -35.92
C ALA A 43 38.96 -31.42 -36.08
N LYS A 44 37.91 -32.17 -35.74
CA LYS A 44 36.49 -31.81 -35.71
C LYS A 44 36.26 -30.54 -34.85
N PRO A 45 35.30 -29.65 -35.15
CA PRO A 45 35.01 -28.52 -34.28
C PRO A 45 34.50 -29.03 -32.93
N ASP A 46 35.01 -28.48 -31.84
CA ASP A 46 34.46 -28.69 -30.50
C ASP A 46 32.99 -28.25 -30.46
N PRO A 47 32.13 -28.93 -29.68
CA PRO A 47 30.74 -28.53 -29.54
C PRO A 47 30.68 -27.14 -28.90
N VAL A 48 29.91 -26.25 -29.52
CA VAL A 48 29.57 -24.93 -28.97
C VAL A 48 28.98 -25.15 -27.58
N LYS A 49 29.68 -24.71 -26.53
CA LYS A 49 29.10 -24.61 -25.19
C LYS A 49 27.92 -23.65 -25.30
N LYS A 50 26.69 -24.18 -25.16
CA LYS A 50 25.51 -23.35 -24.92
C LYS A 50 25.72 -22.62 -23.60
N THR A 51 25.74 -21.29 -23.64
CA THR A 51 25.74 -20.45 -22.44
C THR A 51 24.35 -20.55 -21.83
N THR A 52 24.25 -21.04 -20.59
CA THR A 52 23.01 -21.09 -19.82
C THR A 52 23.04 -20.06 -18.70
N ILE A 53 21.89 -19.51 -18.35
CA ILE A 53 21.73 -18.62 -17.19
C ILE A 53 21.03 -19.43 -16.09
N ALA A 54 21.64 -19.48 -14.92
CA ALA A 54 21.10 -20.22 -13.79
C ALA A 54 20.12 -19.33 -13.00
N LEU A 55 19.03 -19.94 -12.53
CA LEU A 55 18.13 -19.33 -11.55
C LEU A 55 17.87 -20.37 -10.47
N THR A 56 17.86 -19.93 -9.22
CA THR A 56 17.59 -20.78 -8.06
C THR A 56 16.51 -20.18 -7.18
N GLY A 57 15.88 -21.03 -6.38
CA GLY A 57 14.93 -20.60 -5.38
C GLY A 57 14.44 -21.78 -4.56
N LYS A 58 13.48 -21.50 -3.68
CA LYS A 58 12.81 -22.49 -2.85
C LYS A 58 11.30 -22.42 -3.01
N VAL A 59 10.64 -23.57 -2.88
CA VAL A 59 9.19 -23.67 -2.71
C VAL A 59 8.88 -23.68 -1.21
N ILE A 60 8.26 -22.61 -0.71
CA ILE A 60 8.10 -22.34 0.73
C ILE A 60 6.61 -22.29 1.09
N ASP A 61 6.12 -23.41 1.58
CA ASP A 61 4.82 -23.60 2.24
C ASP A 61 5.03 -24.80 3.17
N GLY A 62 5.86 -24.61 4.21
CA GLY A 62 6.60 -25.72 4.84
C GLY A 62 7.45 -26.48 3.82
N TYR A 63 8.65 -26.00 3.50
CA TYR A 63 9.52 -26.45 2.39
C TYR A 63 9.02 -27.68 1.58
N VAL A 64 8.55 -27.44 0.36
CA VAL A 64 7.83 -28.47 -0.40
C VAL A 64 8.74 -29.18 -1.41
N SER A 65 8.91 -30.49 -1.23
CA SER A 65 9.64 -31.35 -2.17
C SER A 65 8.70 -32.17 -3.08
N GLY A 66 9.10 -32.38 -4.33
CA GLY A 66 8.29 -33.10 -5.32
C GLY A 66 7.29 -32.22 -6.09
N ALA A 67 7.37 -30.89 -5.95
CA ALA A 67 6.55 -29.94 -6.71
C ALA A 67 7.20 -29.59 -8.05
N THR A 68 6.39 -29.32 -9.08
CA THR A 68 6.89 -28.93 -10.41
C THR A 68 6.92 -27.42 -10.53
N VAL A 69 8.12 -26.84 -10.64
CA VAL A 69 8.34 -25.41 -10.87
C VAL A 69 8.50 -25.16 -12.37
N TRP A 70 7.83 -24.16 -12.94
CA TRP A 70 7.88 -23.88 -14.37
C TRP A 70 7.67 -22.40 -14.71
N LEU A 71 8.17 -21.98 -15.88
CA LEU A 71 8.07 -20.60 -16.37
C LEU A 71 6.97 -20.48 -17.43
N ASP A 72 5.97 -19.64 -17.17
CA ASP A 72 4.84 -19.37 -18.08
C ASP A 72 5.26 -18.39 -19.18
N ILE A 73 5.74 -18.92 -20.29
CA ILE A 73 6.26 -18.13 -21.42
C ILE A 73 5.11 -17.55 -22.23
N ASN A 74 4.01 -18.31 -22.38
CA ASN A 74 2.88 -17.90 -23.21
C ASN A 74 1.80 -17.12 -22.45
N GLY A 75 1.90 -17.03 -21.12
CA GLY A 75 1.01 -16.26 -20.25
C GLY A 75 -0.38 -16.87 -20.07
N ASP A 76 -0.55 -18.18 -20.28
CA ASP A 76 -1.85 -18.86 -20.18
C ASP A 76 -2.10 -19.56 -18.84
N GLY A 77 -1.10 -19.54 -17.93
CA GLY A 77 -1.20 -20.14 -16.61
C GLY A 77 -1.26 -21.67 -16.60
N SER A 78 -0.91 -22.34 -17.71
CA SER A 78 -0.88 -23.80 -17.82
C SER A 78 0.44 -24.31 -18.41
N LEU A 79 1.08 -25.26 -17.74
CA LEU A 79 2.34 -25.84 -18.22
C LEU A 79 2.19 -26.53 -19.58
N ASN A 80 2.93 -26.06 -20.57
CA ASN A 80 3.19 -26.79 -21.81
C ASN A 80 4.55 -27.50 -21.76
N GLU A 81 4.54 -28.81 -21.50
CA GLU A 81 5.75 -29.64 -21.36
C GLU A 81 6.70 -29.62 -22.59
N GLU A 82 6.20 -29.26 -23.78
CA GLU A 82 7.02 -29.22 -25.00
C GLU A 82 7.76 -27.90 -25.19
N SER A 83 7.20 -26.79 -24.69
CA SER A 83 7.71 -25.44 -24.96
C SER A 83 8.23 -24.70 -23.74
N GLU A 84 7.78 -25.08 -22.54
CA GLU A 84 8.07 -24.34 -21.32
C GLU A 84 9.06 -25.08 -20.42
N PRO A 85 10.08 -24.37 -19.89
CA PRO A 85 11.05 -24.99 -19.01
C PRO A 85 10.40 -25.30 -17.65
N SER A 86 10.62 -26.52 -17.16
CA SER A 86 10.21 -26.96 -15.83
C SER A 86 11.29 -27.78 -15.12
N VAL A 87 11.24 -27.78 -13.79
CA VAL A 87 12.09 -28.57 -12.89
C VAL A 87 11.26 -29.06 -11.70
N VAL A 88 11.75 -30.06 -10.96
CA VAL A 88 11.08 -30.57 -9.75
C VAL A 88 11.84 -30.10 -8.52
N SER A 89 11.13 -29.62 -7.50
CA SER A 89 11.72 -29.23 -6.22
C SER A 89 12.24 -30.46 -5.46
N THR A 90 13.38 -30.31 -4.81
CA THR A 90 14.04 -31.37 -4.04
C THR A 90 13.83 -31.15 -2.53
N GLU A 91 14.59 -31.87 -1.71
CA GLU A 91 14.64 -31.68 -0.25
C GLU A 91 14.83 -30.19 0.10
N SER A 92 14.23 -29.74 1.21
CA SER A 92 14.23 -28.33 1.64
C SER A 92 13.68 -27.35 0.59
N GLY A 93 12.80 -27.84 -0.28
CA GLY A 93 12.10 -27.07 -1.30
C GLY A 93 12.98 -26.55 -2.44
N ASP A 94 14.25 -26.97 -2.54
CA ASP A 94 15.21 -26.40 -3.49
C ASP A 94 14.84 -26.68 -4.95
N TYR A 95 14.97 -25.67 -5.81
CA TYR A 95 14.90 -25.86 -7.27
C TYR A 95 15.96 -25.03 -8.00
N SER A 96 16.36 -25.49 -9.19
CA SER A 96 17.35 -24.80 -10.02
C SER A 96 17.09 -24.98 -11.50
N PHE A 97 16.94 -23.86 -12.22
CA PHE A 97 16.88 -23.82 -13.67
C PHE A 97 18.25 -23.58 -14.30
N ASN A 98 18.42 -24.11 -15.51
CA ASN A 98 19.47 -23.72 -16.45
C ASN A 98 18.82 -23.27 -17.75
N PHE A 99 18.44 -22.01 -17.83
CA PHE A 99 17.75 -21.45 -18.99
C PHE A 99 18.69 -21.32 -20.18
N THR A 100 18.17 -21.52 -21.39
CA THR A 100 18.84 -21.01 -22.59
C THR A 100 18.83 -19.48 -22.57
N GLN A 101 19.68 -18.87 -23.41
CA GLN A 101 19.73 -17.42 -23.50
C GLN A 101 18.38 -16.80 -23.90
N GLU A 102 17.62 -17.47 -24.77
CA GLU A 102 16.28 -17.03 -25.17
C GLU A 102 15.25 -17.13 -24.03
N GLN A 103 15.27 -18.24 -23.28
CA GLN A 103 14.37 -18.44 -22.14
C GLN A 103 14.67 -17.46 -21.01
N ALA A 104 15.95 -17.20 -20.73
CA ALA A 104 16.36 -16.27 -19.68
C ALA A 104 15.85 -14.83 -19.93
N LEU A 105 15.69 -14.44 -21.20
CA LEU A 105 15.09 -13.14 -21.55
C LEU A 105 13.61 -13.05 -21.17
N CYS A 106 12.91 -14.18 -20.95
CA CYS A 106 11.51 -14.20 -20.53
C CYS A 106 11.32 -14.15 -19.02
N VAL A 107 12.32 -14.53 -18.23
CA VAL A 107 12.15 -14.64 -16.77
C VAL A 107 11.71 -13.34 -16.07
N PRO A 108 12.16 -12.13 -16.49
CA PRO A 108 11.63 -10.88 -15.93
C PRO A 108 10.14 -10.65 -16.23
N TYR A 109 9.63 -11.18 -17.35
CA TYR A 109 8.31 -10.86 -17.89
C TYR A 109 7.29 -11.97 -17.67
N SER A 110 7.74 -13.17 -17.38
CA SER A 110 6.92 -14.35 -17.18
C SER A 110 6.69 -14.63 -15.71
N THR A 111 5.48 -15.06 -15.39
CA THR A 111 5.15 -15.64 -14.08
C THR A 111 5.82 -16.99 -13.96
N MET A 112 6.29 -17.30 -12.77
CA MET A 112 6.76 -18.64 -12.45
C MET A 112 5.73 -19.32 -11.57
N TYR A 113 5.34 -20.52 -11.94
CA TYR A 113 4.35 -21.32 -11.25
C TYR A 113 4.99 -22.52 -10.58
N VAL A 114 4.31 -23.03 -9.54
CA VAL A 114 4.64 -24.26 -8.85
C VAL A 114 3.39 -25.09 -8.75
N ASP A 115 3.35 -26.23 -9.42
CA ASP A 115 2.29 -27.22 -9.24
C ASP A 115 2.72 -28.19 -8.14
N VAL A 116 1.97 -28.20 -7.03
CA VAL A 116 2.19 -29.11 -5.90
C VAL A 116 1.20 -30.28 -6.04
N PRO A 117 1.64 -31.47 -6.49
CA PRO A 117 0.76 -32.61 -6.66
C PRO A 117 0.48 -33.34 -5.34
N VAL A 118 -0.57 -34.17 -5.34
CA VAL A 118 -0.78 -35.17 -4.26
C VAL A 118 0.44 -36.09 -4.20
N GLY A 119 0.96 -36.31 -2.99
CA GLY A 119 2.18 -37.10 -2.76
C GLY A 119 3.47 -36.30 -2.76
N ALA A 120 3.42 -34.98 -3.02
CA ALA A 120 4.50 -34.07 -2.61
C ALA A 120 4.63 -34.07 -1.07
N MET A 121 5.80 -33.67 -0.56
CA MET A 121 6.06 -33.61 0.88
C MET A 121 6.32 -32.16 1.28
N ASP A 122 5.46 -31.65 2.15
CA ASP A 122 5.58 -30.40 2.90
C ASP A 122 6.25 -30.74 4.25
N GLU A 123 7.30 -30.01 4.62
CA GLU A 123 8.09 -30.30 5.83
C GLU A 123 7.35 -29.95 7.14
N ASP A 124 6.34 -29.08 7.08
CA ASP A 124 5.51 -28.68 8.24
C ASP A 124 4.27 -29.58 8.38
N LEU A 125 3.58 -29.88 7.27
CA LEU A 125 2.28 -30.56 7.23
C LEU A 125 2.37 -32.04 6.84
N GLY A 126 3.49 -32.48 6.28
CA GLY A 126 3.70 -33.85 5.79
C GLY A 126 3.25 -34.05 4.35
N GLU A 127 2.74 -35.23 4.03
CA GLU A 127 2.34 -35.56 2.65
C GLU A 127 1.13 -34.71 2.21
N VAL A 128 1.27 -34.05 1.05
CA VAL A 128 0.22 -33.22 0.45
C VAL A 128 -0.93 -34.12 -0.01
N THR A 129 -2.13 -33.85 0.51
CA THR A 129 -3.34 -34.65 0.25
C THR A 129 -4.28 -34.03 -0.78
N GLU A 130 -4.13 -32.73 -1.06
CA GLU A 130 -4.87 -32.01 -2.11
C GLU A 130 -3.88 -31.20 -2.95
N ALA A 131 -3.96 -31.35 -4.27
CA ALA A 131 -3.08 -30.62 -5.17
C ALA A 131 -3.45 -29.14 -5.24
N TYR A 132 -2.44 -28.28 -5.31
CA TYR A 132 -2.60 -26.83 -5.39
C TYR A 132 -1.47 -26.21 -6.23
N GLN A 133 -1.63 -24.93 -6.56
CA GLN A 133 -0.65 -24.19 -7.34
C GLN A 133 -0.21 -22.93 -6.60
N MET A 134 1.07 -22.60 -6.68
CA MET A 134 1.65 -21.34 -6.22
C MET A 134 2.27 -20.58 -7.39
N SER A 135 2.51 -19.29 -7.20
CA SER A 135 3.11 -18.44 -8.24
C SER A 135 4.01 -17.36 -7.68
N PHE A 136 4.92 -16.90 -8.53
CA PHE A 136 5.80 -15.77 -8.31
C PHE A 136 5.59 -14.76 -9.43
N PRO A 137 5.24 -13.50 -9.10
CA PRO A 137 4.93 -12.48 -10.11
C PRO A 137 6.17 -12.12 -10.95
N PRO A 138 5.98 -11.62 -12.19
CA PRO A 138 7.07 -11.08 -13.00
C PRO A 138 7.82 -9.98 -12.25
N SER A 139 9.16 -9.96 -12.33
CA SER A 139 9.97 -8.92 -11.68
C SER A 139 10.09 -7.64 -12.51
N ILE A 140 9.91 -7.73 -13.84
CA ILE A 140 10.13 -6.70 -14.87
C ILE A 140 11.59 -6.24 -14.98
N GLU A 141 12.33 -6.28 -13.89
CA GLU A 141 13.76 -6.04 -13.84
C GLU A 141 14.55 -7.25 -14.34
N ALA A 142 15.65 -6.96 -15.05
CA ALA A 142 16.55 -7.98 -15.56
C ALA A 142 17.17 -8.75 -14.39
N LEU A 143 17.26 -10.08 -14.55
CA LEU A 143 17.88 -10.92 -13.55
C LEU A 143 19.37 -10.60 -13.38
N THR A 144 19.84 -10.69 -12.14
CA THR A 144 21.25 -10.81 -11.79
C THR A 144 21.58 -12.25 -11.39
N ASP A 145 22.86 -12.63 -11.45
CA ASP A 145 23.32 -13.96 -11.02
C ASP A 145 23.12 -14.21 -9.51
N GLU A 146 22.74 -13.17 -8.74
CA GLU A 146 22.48 -13.23 -7.30
C GLU A 146 20.98 -13.36 -6.97
N ASP A 147 20.10 -13.28 -7.99
CA ASP A 147 18.67 -13.28 -7.77
C ASP A 147 18.16 -14.68 -7.37
N ILE A 148 17.56 -14.76 -6.20
CA ILE A 148 16.87 -15.94 -5.68
C ILE A 148 15.36 -15.67 -5.77
N ARG A 149 14.60 -16.64 -6.29
CA ARG A 149 13.14 -16.52 -6.38
C ARG A 149 12.44 -17.54 -5.48
N ASN A 150 12.26 -17.19 -4.23
CA ASN A 150 11.45 -18.01 -3.33
C ASN A 150 9.97 -17.85 -3.66
N ILE A 151 9.28 -18.97 -3.85
CA ILE A 151 7.87 -19.02 -4.21
C ILE A 151 7.12 -19.49 -2.98
N SER A 152 6.12 -18.71 -2.56
CA SER A 152 5.33 -18.98 -1.36
C SER A 152 3.85 -18.68 -1.57
N PRO A 153 2.98 -19.04 -0.61
CA PRO A 153 1.60 -18.61 -0.63
C PRO A 153 1.47 -17.08 -0.69
N LEU A 154 2.42 -16.33 -0.11
CA LEU A 154 2.41 -14.87 -0.13
C LEU A 154 2.70 -14.30 -1.52
N THR A 155 3.70 -14.83 -2.22
CA THR A 155 3.98 -14.42 -3.61
C THR A 155 2.81 -14.78 -4.54
N THR A 156 2.12 -15.88 -4.24
CA THR A 156 0.96 -16.35 -5.00
C THR A 156 -0.20 -15.36 -4.90
N VAL A 157 -0.54 -14.92 -3.69
CA VAL A 157 -1.65 -13.98 -3.50
C VAL A 157 -1.35 -12.62 -4.12
N ILE A 158 -0.08 -12.19 -4.12
CA ILE A 158 0.35 -10.97 -4.84
C ILE A 158 0.08 -11.12 -6.34
N TRP A 159 0.49 -12.25 -6.94
CA TRP A 159 0.24 -12.50 -8.36
C TRP A 159 -1.25 -12.59 -8.69
N GLU A 160 -2.04 -13.26 -7.87
CA GLU A 160 -3.50 -13.33 -8.04
C GLU A 160 -4.10 -11.93 -8.13
N GLN A 161 -3.80 -11.04 -7.17
CA GLN A 161 -4.28 -9.67 -7.17
C GLN A 161 -3.85 -8.88 -8.41
N LEU A 162 -2.59 -9.00 -8.80
CA LEU A 162 -2.05 -8.34 -9.98
C LEU A 162 -2.73 -8.82 -11.28
N SER A 163 -2.85 -10.14 -11.44
CA SER A 163 -3.42 -10.77 -12.64
C SER A 163 -4.84 -10.26 -12.94
N LEU A 164 -5.61 -9.98 -11.89
CA LEU A 164 -6.98 -9.49 -11.99
C LEU A 164 -7.04 -8.01 -12.34
N GLN A 165 -6.16 -7.19 -11.78
CA GLN A 165 -6.06 -5.78 -12.15
C GLN A 165 -5.74 -5.66 -13.65
N LEU A 166 -4.82 -6.48 -14.15
CA LEU A 166 -4.48 -6.55 -15.56
C LEU A 166 -5.68 -6.97 -16.43
N GLN A 167 -6.44 -7.97 -15.98
CA GLN A 167 -7.68 -8.38 -16.65
C GLN A 167 -8.71 -7.25 -16.72
N LYS A 168 -8.90 -6.49 -15.63
CA LYS A 168 -9.81 -5.34 -15.59
C LYS A 168 -9.37 -4.21 -16.53
N SER A 169 -8.07 -3.97 -16.66
CA SER A 169 -7.52 -3.00 -17.60
C SER A 169 -7.59 -3.44 -19.07
N GLY A 170 -8.10 -4.64 -19.36
CA GLY A 170 -8.16 -5.21 -20.71
C GLY A 170 -6.83 -5.76 -21.22
N ASN A 171 -5.82 -5.86 -20.35
CA ASN A 171 -4.47 -6.31 -20.65
C ASN A 171 -4.36 -7.82 -20.41
N ASN A 172 -4.96 -8.61 -21.31
CA ASN A 172 -5.11 -10.05 -21.11
C ASN A 172 -3.97 -10.90 -21.71
N ASN A 173 -3.07 -10.31 -22.50
CA ASN A 173 -1.95 -11.05 -23.09
C ASN A 173 -0.67 -10.75 -22.29
N LEU A 174 -0.35 -11.66 -21.35
CA LEU A 174 0.82 -11.57 -20.48
C LEU A 174 1.96 -12.47 -20.96
N SER A 175 1.93 -12.92 -22.23
CA SER A 175 3.04 -13.66 -22.81
C SER A 175 4.33 -12.84 -22.77
N CYS A 176 5.44 -13.53 -22.61
CA CYS A 176 6.78 -12.94 -22.64
C CYS A 176 7.01 -12.06 -23.87
N ASP A 177 6.58 -12.52 -25.05
CA ASP A 177 6.77 -11.78 -26.30
C ASP A 177 5.91 -10.51 -26.34
N ALA A 178 4.65 -10.58 -25.88
CA ALA A 178 3.77 -9.42 -25.81
C ALA A 178 4.33 -8.33 -24.88
N LEU A 179 4.87 -8.71 -23.73
CA LEU A 179 5.45 -7.79 -22.76
C LEU A 179 6.77 -7.18 -23.24
N LYS A 180 7.60 -7.94 -23.95
CA LYS A 180 8.84 -7.43 -24.56
C LYS A 180 8.59 -6.40 -25.66
N GLU A 181 7.56 -6.62 -26.47
CA GLU A 181 7.27 -5.78 -27.64
C GLU A 181 6.41 -4.55 -27.29
N ASN A 182 5.60 -4.62 -26.22
CA ASN A 182 4.67 -3.58 -25.85
C ASN A 182 5.15 -2.78 -24.62
N ILE A 183 5.91 -1.71 -24.88
CA ILE A 183 6.46 -0.81 -23.85
C ILE A 183 5.36 -0.19 -22.97
N GLU A 184 4.18 0.11 -23.53
CA GLU A 184 3.07 0.69 -22.77
C GLU A 184 2.46 -0.34 -21.81
N LEU A 185 2.23 -1.56 -22.29
CA LEU A 185 1.78 -2.68 -21.45
C LEU A 185 2.77 -2.96 -20.33
N LEU A 186 4.08 -2.95 -20.63
CA LEU A 186 5.13 -3.18 -19.64
C LEU A 186 5.16 -2.08 -18.57
N ALA A 187 5.05 -0.81 -18.97
CA ALA A 187 5.00 0.31 -18.03
C ALA A 187 3.75 0.26 -17.13
N ASN A 188 2.60 -0.12 -17.69
CA ASN A 188 1.37 -0.32 -16.94
C ASN A 188 1.52 -1.47 -15.94
N LEU A 189 2.05 -2.62 -16.37
CA LEU A 189 2.33 -3.76 -15.50
C LEU A 189 3.26 -3.37 -14.35
N GLN A 190 4.33 -2.62 -14.63
CA GLN A 190 5.27 -2.15 -13.61
C GLN A 190 4.62 -1.20 -12.60
N SER A 191 3.76 -0.30 -13.08
CA SER A 191 2.99 0.58 -12.22
C SER A 191 2.05 -0.20 -11.30
N GLU A 192 1.32 -1.18 -11.84
CA GLU A 192 0.41 -2.01 -11.04
C GLU A 192 1.14 -2.87 -10.00
N ILE A 193 2.27 -3.49 -10.37
CA ILE A 193 3.12 -4.22 -9.41
C ILE A 193 3.56 -3.28 -8.29
N THR A 194 4.08 -2.11 -8.65
CA THR A 194 4.55 -1.12 -7.67
C THR A 194 3.43 -0.70 -6.74
N ASN A 195 2.23 -0.45 -7.26
CA ASN A 195 1.07 -0.04 -6.47
C ASN A 195 0.62 -1.14 -5.51
N VAL A 196 0.50 -2.39 -5.98
CA VAL A 196 0.12 -3.53 -5.13
C VAL A 196 1.15 -3.72 -4.02
N MET A 197 2.45 -3.72 -4.36
CA MET A 197 3.52 -3.91 -3.38
C MET A 197 3.57 -2.77 -2.36
N GLN A 198 3.48 -1.51 -2.78
CA GLN A 198 3.46 -0.37 -1.85
C GLN A 198 2.28 -0.42 -0.90
N ASN A 199 1.09 -0.80 -1.38
CA ASN A 199 -0.09 -0.95 -0.53
C ASN A 199 0.06 -2.08 0.49
N LEU A 200 0.63 -3.21 0.09
CA LEU A 200 0.88 -4.34 0.99
C LEU A 200 1.91 -3.98 2.06
N VAL A 201 3.05 -3.40 1.66
CA VAL A 201 4.10 -3.00 2.61
C VAL A 201 3.57 -1.96 3.59
N ALA A 202 2.86 -0.94 3.10
CA ALA A 202 2.33 0.11 3.96
C ALA A 202 1.25 -0.40 4.93
N HIS A 203 0.42 -1.35 4.51
CA HIS A 203 -0.65 -1.88 5.34
C HIS A 203 -0.14 -2.90 6.39
N TYR A 204 0.64 -3.89 5.97
CA TYR A 204 1.12 -4.96 6.85
C TYR A 204 2.44 -4.63 7.55
N ASN A 205 3.04 -3.48 7.22
CA ASN A 205 4.36 -3.07 7.69
C ASN A 205 5.42 -4.16 7.45
N PHE A 206 5.34 -4.82 6.29
CA PHE A 206 6.12 -5.98 5.92
C PHE A 206 6.86 -5.70 4.61
N SER A 207 8.18 -5.52 4.68
CA SER A 207 9.00 -5.04 3.56
C SER A 207 9.00 -6.00 2.35
N THR A 208 9.31 -5.49 1.16
CA THR A 208 9.46 -6.33 -0.05
C THR A 208 10.52 -7.42 0.12
N GLU A 209 11.63 -7.14 0.82
CA GLU A 209 12.64 -8.13 1.12
C GLU A 209 12.07 -9.26 1.98
N GLN A 210 11.30 -8.92 3.03
CA GLN A 210 10.63 -9.92 3.85
C GLN A 210 9.64 -10.74 3.01
N ILE A 211 8.82 -10.12 2.16
CA ILE A 211 7.84 -10.81 1.29
C ILE A 211 8.48 -11.94 0.46
N TYR A 212 9.70 -11.72 -0.05
CA TYR A 212 10.42 -12.71 -0.88
C TYR A 212 11.46 -13.53 -0.10
N SER A 213 11.58 -13.32 1.21
CA SER A 213 12.60 -13.98 2.03
C SER A 213 12.30 -15.46 2.27
N ASP A 214 13.34 -16.20 2.61
CA ASP A 214 13.21 -17.54 3.18
C ASP A 214 13.04 -17.42 4.71
N PHE A 215 11.79 -17.32 5.15
CA PHE A 215 11.44 -17.17 6.57
C PHE A 215 11.96 -18.33 7.44
N ILE A 216 12.02 -19.53 6.87
CA ILE A 216 12.41 -20.76 7.57
C ILE A 216 13.94 -20.74 7.79
N ALA A 217 14.73 -20.47 6.75
CA ALA A 217 16.19 -20.39 6.87
C ALA A 217 16.65 -19.24 7.78
N ASN A 218 15.91 -18.13 7.78
CA ASN A 218 16.20 -16.97 8.64
C ASN A 218 15.82 -17.19 10.11
N ASN A 219 15.13 -18.30 10.43
CA ASN A 219 14.63 -18.61 11.78
C ASN A 219 13.82 -17.45 12.38
N ASP A 220 13.02 -16.78 11.52
CA ASP A 220 12.14 -15.67 11.89
C ASP A 220 10.69 -16.21 11.92
N SER A 221 10.38 -16.95 12.99
CA SER A 221 9.06 -17.56 13.20
C SER A 221 7.95 -16.51 13.20
N ASP A 222 8.23 -15.32 13.72
CA ASP A 222 7.24 -14.24 13.77
C ASP A 222 6.93 -13.72 12.36
N ALA A 223 7.94 -13.57 11.49
CA ALA A 223 7.71 -13.21 10.09
C ALA A 223 6.99 -14.31 9.33
N TYR A 224 7.29 -15.58 9.61
CA TYR A 224 6.58 -16.72 9.02
C TYR A 224 5.09 -16.71 9.39
N ASP A 225 4.77 -16.63 10.69
CA ASP A 225 3.39 -16.62 11.18
C ASP A 225 2.62 -15.41 10.65
N ARG A 226 3.25 -14.23 10.63
CA ARG A 226 2.67 -13.03 10.00
C ARG A 226 2.43 -13.24 8.51
N ALA A 227 3.37 -13.81 7.75
CA ALA A 227 3.19 -14.08 6.33
C ALA A 227 2.00 -15.02 6.07
N GLN A 228 1.85 -16.07 6.89
CA GLN A 228 0.70 -16.99 6.82
C GLN A 228 -0.63 -16.28 7.10
N ALA A 229 -0.66 -15.41 8.12
CA ALA A 229 -1.83 -14.58 8.40
C ALA A 229 -2.14 -13.60 7.25
N ILE A 230 -1.13 -12.94 6.68
CA ILE A 230 -1.28 -12.02 5.55
C ILE A 230 -1.92 -12.75 4.37
N VAL A 231 -1.41 -13.93 3.99
CA VAL A 231 -1.96 -14.76 2.91
C VAL A 231 -3.44 -15.07 3.13
N LYS A 232 -3.76 -15.51 4.35
CA LYS A 232 -5.13 -15.88 4.71
C LYS A 232 -6.08 -14.68 4.66
N GLY A 233 -5.65 -13.54 5.20
CA GLY A 233 -6.39 -12.28 5.15
C GLY A 233 -6.61 -11.79 3.72
N LEU A 234 -5.56 -11.79 2.89
CA LEU A 234 -5.65 -11.33 1.51
C LEU A 234 -6.59 -12.19 0.65
N LYS A 235 -6.57 -13.52 0.79
CA LYS A 235 -7.51 -14.41 0.09
C LYS A 235 -8.96 -14.12 0.47
N ALA A 236 -9.23 -13.93 1.77
CA ALA A 236 -10.56 -13.61 2.26
C ALA A 236 -11.02 -12.21 1.81
N ALA A 237 -10.13 -11.21 1.91
CA ALA A 237 -10.39 -9.83 1.48
C ALA A 237 -10.68 -9.76 -0.02
N TYR A 238 -9.97 -10.56 -0.82
CA TYR A 238 -10.19 -10.65 -2.25
C TYR A 238 -11.59 -11.15 -2.60
N LYS A 239 -12.02 -12.28 -2.02
CA LYS A 239 -13.39 -12.80 -2.21
C LYS A 239 -14.44 -11.75 -1.83
N TYR A 240 -14.27 -11.10 -0.68
CA TYR A 240 -15.19 -10.08 -0.22
C TYR A 240 -15.22 -8.85 -1.15
N LYS A 241 -14.06 -8.42 -1.65
CA LYS A 241 -13.96 -7.31 -2.61
C LYS A 241 -14.71 -7.61 -3.91
N GLN A 242 -14.64 -8.84 -4.44
CA GLN A 242 -15.40 -9.21 -5.63
C GLN A 242 -16.92 -9.06 -5.41
N GLU A 243 -17.41 -9.46 -4.23
CA GLU A 243 -18.81 -9.30 -3.86
C GLU A 243 -19.21 -7.82 -3.77
N LEU A 244 -18.32 -6.96 -3.28
CA LEU A 244 -18.53 -5.51 -3.24
C LEU A 244 -18.48 -4.87 -4.64
N ASP A 245 -17.50 -5.22 -5.47
CA ASP A 245 -17.39 -4.72 -6.85
C ASP A 245 -18.66 -5.05 -7.66
N ALA A 246 -19.29 -6.21 -7.41
CA ALA A 246 -20.55 -6.58 -8.03
C ALA A 246 -21.75 -5.76 -7.50
N GLN A 247 -21.71 -5.33 -6.25
CA GLN A 247 -22.76 -4.50 -5.62
C GLN A 247 -22.61 -3.01 -5.97
N PHE A 248 -21.38 -2.55 -6.18
CA PHE A 248 -21.03 -1.15 -6.45
C PHE A 248 -20.24 -1.03 -7.76
N PRO A 249 -20.83 -1.42 -8.92
CA PRO A 249 -20.12 -1.47 -10.19
C PRO A 249 -19.62 -0.11 -10.70
N ASP A 250 -20.23 0.98 -10.23
CA ASP A 250 -19.92 2.36 -10.65
C ASP A 250 -19.15 3.15 -9.57
N ALA A 251 -18.73 2.51 -8.47
CA ALA A 251 -17.95 3.18 -7.42
C ALA A 251 -16.54 3.58 -7.94
N GLU A 252 -16.08 4.78 -7.59
CA GLU A 252 -14.73 5.22 -7.94
C GLU A 252 -13.66 4.43 -7.19
N GLU A 253 -13.97 4.01 -5.95
CA GLU A 253 -13.10 3.15 -5.18
C GLU A 253 -13.90 2.20 -4.29
N VAL A 254 -13.51 0.92 -4.33
CA VAL A 254 -13.93 -0.10 -3.36
C VAL A 254 -12.66 -0.70 -2.76
N ARG A 255 -12.53 -0.66 -1.43
CA ARG A 255 -11.42 -1.26 -0.69
C ARG A 255 -11.95 -2.23 0.34
N ALA A 256 -11.32 -3.40 0.40
CA ALA A 256 -11.53 -4.37 1.46
C ALA A 256 -10.17 -4.86 1.93
N VAL A 257 -9.97 -4.89 3.25
CA VAL A 257 -8.74 -5.42 3.85
C VAL A 257 -9.13 -6.28 5.04
N ILE A 258 -8.53 -7.47 5.15
CA ILE A 258 -8.73 -8.39 6.27
C ILE A 258 -7.36 -8.69 6.87
N TYR A 259 -7.24 -8.48 8.18
CA TYR A 259 -5.95 -8.45 8.87
C TYR A 259 -6.08 -8.78 10.36
N GLN A 260 -4.95 -9.06 11.00
CA GLN A 260 -4.81 -9.12 12.45
C GLN A 260 -4.05 -7.88 12.93
N ASP A 261 -4.36 -7.39 14.13
CA ASP A 261 -3.78 -6.15 14.66
C ASP A 261 -3.66 -6.23 16.18
N THR A 262 -2.42 -6.31 16.67
CA THR A 262 -2.12 -6.44 18.10
C THR A 262 -2.55 -5.22 18.91
N ALA A 263 -2.45 -4.01 18.35
CA ALA A 263 -2.86 -2.79 19.06
C ALA A 263 -4.39 -2.76 19.26
N LYS A 264 -5.15 -3.23 18.26
CA LYS A 264 -6.61 -3.39 18.41
C LYS A 264 -6.97 -4.52 19.37
N ASP A 265 -6.21 -5.62 19.34
CA ASP A 265 -6.38 -6.70 20.29
C ASP A 265 -6.22 -6.19 21.73
N ASP A 266 -5.20 -5.38 22.00
CA ASP A 266 -5.01 -4.74 23.31
C ASP A 266 -6.15 -3.75 23.65
N GLU A 267 -6.59 -2.94 22.69
CA GLU A 267 -7.70 -1.98 22.87
C GLU A 267 -9.02 -2.67 23.24
N TYR A 268 -9.33 -3.78 22.56
CA TYR A 268 -10.62 -4.45 22.69
C TYR A 268 -10.61 -5.72 23.55
N GLY A 269 -9.44 -6.11 24.08
CA GLY A 269 -9.25 -7.25 24.97
C GLY A 269 -9.33 -8.60 24.25
N PHE A 270 -8.68 -8.73 23.10
CA PHE A 270 -8.59 -9.96 22.31
C PHE A 270 -7.15 -10.44 22.14
N GLU A 271 -6.99 -11.61 21.54
CA GLU A 271 -5.70 -12.15 21.15
C GLU A 271 -5.83 -12.77 19.75
N ASN A 272 -4.95 -12.37 18.83
CA ASN A 272 -4.91 -12.84 17.45
C ASN A 272 -6.25 -12.69 16.72
N ALA A 273 -7.00 -11.62 17.00
CA ALA A 273 -8.32 -11.44 16.38
C ALA A 273 -8.20 -10.98 14.92
N TRP A 274 -9.24 -11.30 14.16
CA TRP A 274 -9.37 -10.89 12.77
C TRP A 274 -10.28 -9.68 12.65
N TYR A 275 -9.83 -8.72 11.86
CA TYR A 275 -10.53 -7.49 11.57
C TYR A 275 -10.76 -7.37 10.07
N ARG A 276 -11.80 -6.62 9.69
CA ARG A 276 -12.02 -6.22 8.30
C ARG A 276 -12.35 -4.74 8.23
N ASP A 277 -11.66 -4.05 7.33
CA ASP A 277 -12.01 -2.71 6.89
C ASP A 277 -12.65 -2.76 5.50
N LYS A 278 -13.74 -2.02 5.34
CA LYS A 278 -14.43 -1.76 4.07
C LYS A 278 -14.46 -0.27 3.84
N VAL A 279 -14.04 0.18 2.66
CA VAL A 279 -14.16 1.57 2.21
C VAL A 279 -14.84 1.58 0.85
N ILE A 280 -15.84 2.43 0.66
CA ILE A 280 -16.48 2.66 -0.62
C ILE A 280 -16.58 4.16 -0.85
N PHE A 281 -16.07 4.63 -1.99
CA PHE A 281 -16.34 5.94 -2.54
C PHE A 281 -17.19 5.76 -3.79
N ALA A 282 -18.39 6.34 -3.78
CA ALA A 282 -19.36 6.24 -4.88
C ALA A 282 -20.01 7.60 -5.13
N GLY A 283 -19.46 8.35 -6.07
CA GLY A 283 -19.81 9.73 -6.37
C GLY A 283 -19.59 10.64 -5.16
N ALA A 284 -20.70 11.10 -4.59
CA ALA A 284 -20.69 11.95 -3.41
C ALA A 284 -20.83 11.17 -2.09
N GLU A 285 -21.06 9.85 -2.17
CA GLU A 285 -21.22 9.00 -1.01
C GLU A 285 -19.89 8.38 -0.59
N PHE A 286 -19.72 8.26 0.72
CA PHE A 286 -18.62 7.58 1.35
C PHE A 286 -19.17 6.62 2.39
N PHE A 287 -18.65 5.40 2.39
CA PHE A 287 -18.93 4.38 3.38
C PHE A 287 -17.61 3.84 3.92
N TYR A 288 -17.50 3.81 5.25
CA TYR A 288 -16.46 3.09 5.95
C TYR A 288 -17.10 2.16 6.98
N GLU A 289 -16.56 0.96 7.07
CA GLU A 289 -16.94 0.01 8.11
C GLU A 289 -15.71 -0.76 8.57
N GLN A 290 -15.57 -0.84 9.89
CA GLN A 290 -14.61 -1.70 10.55
C GLN A 290 -15.35 -2.68 11.45
N VAL A 291 -15.00 -3.95 11.33
CA VAL A 291 -15.61 -5.04 12.10
C VAL A 291 -14.56 -5.93 12.71
N LYS A 292 -14.91 -6.57 13.82
CA LYS A 292 -14.26 -7.80 14.26
C LYS A 292 -14.95 -8.99 13.58
N LEU A 293 -14.17 -9.93 13.07
CA LEU A 293 -14.64 -11.19 12.51
C LEU A 293 -14.67 -12.29 13.58
N GLN A 294 -15.44 -13.36 13.36
CA GLN A 294 -15.67 -14.38 14.38
C GLN A 294 -14.39 -15.12 14.78
N ASN A 295 -13.76 -15.81 13.85
CA ASN A 295 -12.56 -16.60 14.09
C ASN A 295 -11.80 -16.86 12.79
N THR A 296 -10.63 -17.48 12.94
CA THR A 296 -9.72 -17.83 11.85
C THR A 296 -10.37 -18.64 10.72
N ASP A 297 -11.40 -19.45 10.97
CA ASP A 297 -12.03 -20.28 9.93
C ASP A 297 -13.27 -19.63 9.31
N GLU A 298 -13.76 -18.51 9.87
CA GLU A 298 -15.00 -17.84 9.51
C GLU A 298 -14.76 -16.34 9.25
N LEU A 299 -13.80 -16.03 8.36
CA LEU A 299 -13.41 -14.65 8.01
C LEU A 299 -14.47 -13.88 7.20
N ASP A 300 -15.53 -14.54 6.76
CA ASP A 300 -16.69 -13.91 6.12
C ASP A 300 -17.80 -13.56 7.12
N LYS A 301 -17.68 -13.98 8.38
CA LYS A 301 -18.69 -13.74 9.43
C LYS A 301 -18.26 -12.63 10.37
N ILE A 302 -19.12 -11.63 10.49
CA ILE A 302 -18.98 -10.55 11.45
C ILE A 302 -19.31 -11.09 12.85
N ASP A 303 -18.45 -10.78 13.82
CA ASP A 303 -18.75 -10.95 15.25
C ASP A 303 -19.53 -9.71 15.73
N PHE A 304 -18.93 -8.53 15.58
CA PHE A 304 -19.61 -7.25 15.82
C PHE A 304 -18.93 -6.10 15.06
N ILE A 305 -19.64 -4.99 14.96
CA ILE A 305 -19.18 -3.77 14.32
C ILE A 305 -18.35 -2.96 15.32
N LEU A 306 -17.19 -2.47 14.89
CA LEU A 306 -16.36 -1.56 15.66
C LEU A 306 -16.72 -0.11 15.33
N THR A 307 -16.83 0.18 14.03
CA THR A 307 -17.12 1.51 13.52
C THR A 307 -17.87 1.42 12.19
N GLN A 308 -18.86 2.27 11.99
CA GLN A 308 -19.46 2.55 10.68
C GLN A 308 -19.56 4.06 10.51
N LEU A 309 -19.09 4.56 9.36
CA LEU A 309 -19.20 5.96 8.98
C LEU A 309 -19.83 6.02 7.60
N GLN A 310 -20.89 6.80 7.46
CA GLN A 310 -21.51 7.04 6.16
C GLN A 310 -21.63 8.54 5.95
N SER A 311 -21.21 9.06 4.80
CA SER A 311 -21.44 10.46 4.47
C SER A 311 -21.89 10.70 3.05
N ILE A 312 -22.58 11.81 2.86
CA ILE A 312 -22.95 12.34 1.55
C ILE A 312 -22.52 13.80 1.43
N ASP A 313 -21.83 14.11 0.33
CA ASP A 313 -21.44 15.48 -0.04
C ASP A 313 -22.47 16.09 -1.00
N THR A 314 -22.78 17.36 -0.80
CA THR A 314 -23.66 18.14 -1.69
C THR A 314 -23.05 19.52 -1.94
N PRO A 315 -23.19 20.10 -3.15
CA PRO A 315 -22.82 21.49 -3.38
C PRO A 315 -23.58 22.43 -2.43
N TRP A 316 -22.89 23.41 -1.86
CA TRP A 316 -23.50 24.35 -0.91
C TRP A 316 -22.84 25.73 -0.97
N GLY A 317 -23.62 26.80 -0.99
CA GLY A 317 -23.09 28.17 -1.01
C GLY A 317 -22.47 28.57 -2.34
N GLU A 318 -21.37 29.33 -2.30
CA GLU A 318 -20.72 29.86 -3.49
C GLU A 318 -19.92 28.79 -4.25
N GLU A 319 -20.35 28.50 -5.49
CA GLU A 319 -19.67 27.54 -6.38
C GLU A 319 -18.22 27.96 -6.68
N SER A 320 -17.94 29.26 -6.79
CA SER A 320 -16.58 29.79 -7.02
C SER A 320 -15.60 29.49 -5.89
N LEU A 321 -16.10 29.14 -4.70
CA LEU A 321 -15.30 28.76 -3.54
C LEU A 321 -15.34 27.25 -3.29
N ASN A 322 -15.80 26.45 -4.27
CA ASN A 322 -15.96 25.01 -4.14
C ASN A 322 -16.79 24.62 -2.89
N GLY A 323 -17.81 25.42 -2.57
CA GLY A 323 -18.60 25.25 -1.36
C GLY A 323 -19.32 23.89 -1.30
N LYS A 324 -19.20 23.20 -0.17
CA LYS A 324 -19.76 21.86 0.05
C LYS A 324 -20.40 21.73 1.42
N LEU A 325 -21.50 20.99 1.48
CA LEU A 325 -22.15 20.49 2.68
C LEU A 325 -22.00 18.97 2.72
N ARG A 326 -21.41 18.47 3.81
CA ARG A 326 -21.32 17.05 4.13
C ARG A 326 -22.23 16.75 5.32
N ILE A 327 -23.05 15.72 5.19
CA ILE A 327 -23.72 15.08 6.33
C ILE A 327 -23.05 13.72 6.52
N ARG A 328 -22.56 13.44 7.74
CA ARG A 328 -21.95 12.17 8.10
C ARG A 328 -22.65 11.58 9.33
N ASP A 329 -23.03 10.31 9.26
CA ASP A 329 -23.49 9.55 10.41
C ASP A 329 -22.41 8.59 10.87
N ASP A 330 -22.18 8.59 12.18
CA ASP A 330 -21.17 7.80 12.85
C ASP A 330 -21.83 6.79 13.78
N VAL A 331 -21.31 5.57 13.78
CA VAL A 331 -21.63 4.51 14.75
C VAL A 331 -20.32 3.99 15.30
N TYR A 332 -20.18 3.98 16.63
CA TYR A 332 -19.02 3.41 17.33
C TYR A 332 -19.48 2.45 18.41
N ILE A 333 -18.71 1.38 18.62
CA ILE A 333 -18.91 0.49 19.76
C ILE A 333 -18.42 1.15 21.05
N ASN A 334 -19.15 0.92 22.14
CA ASN A 334 -18.75 1.26 23.50
C ASN A 334 -18.06 0.07 24.18
N ALA A 335 -17.33 0.32 25.27
CA ALA A 335 -16.69 -0.73 26.05
C ALA A 335 -17.67 -1.78 26.61
N ASP A 336 -18.93 -1.39 26.84
CA ASP A 336 -20.01 -2.28 27.30
C ASP A 336 -20.74 -3.01 26.16
N ARG A 337 -20.22 -2.93 24.92
CA ARG A 337 -20.78 -3.51 23.68
C ARG A 337 -22.14 -2.93 23.25
N THR A 338 -22.57 -1.83 23.84
CA THR A 338 -23.59 -0.96 23.22
C THR A 338 -22.97 -0.11 22.12
N TYR A 339 -23.78 0.60 21.35
CA TYR A 339 -23.34 1.44 20.25
C TYR A 339 -23.74 2.88 20.49
N ARG A 340 -22.82 3.81 20.26
CA ARG A 340 -23.10 5.24 20.25
C ARG A 340 -23.14 5.75 18.82
N CYS A 341 -24.11 6.60 18.51
CA CYS A 341 -24.20 7.26 17.21
C CYS A 341 -24.37 8.76 17.33
N SER A 342 -23.84 9.46 16.33
CA SER A 342 -23.91 10.91 16.17
C SER A 342 -23.93 11.28 14.70
N SER A 343 -24.58 12.39 14.37
CA SER A 343 -24.52 13.00 13.05
C SER A 343 -23.60 14.22 13.08
N ILE A 344 -22.88 14.44 11.99
CA ILE A 344 -21.99 15.57 11.78
C ILE A 344 -22.44 16.31 10.53
N GLU A 345 -22.82 17.58 10.71
CA GLU A 345 -23.03 18.51 9.60
C GLU A 345 -21.78 19.36 9.43
N LYS A 346 -21.15 19.29 8.25
CA LYS A 346 -19.93 20.04 7.93
C LYS A 346 -20.13 20.87 6.68
N VAL A 347 -19.77 22.15 6.75
CA VAL A 347 -19.68 23.03 5.58
C VAL A 347 -18.25 23.46 5.36
N SER A 348 -17.80 23.45 4.10
CA SER A 348 -16.43 23.81 3.75
C SER A 348 -16.33 24.68 2.49
N PHE A 349 -15.34 25.57 2.46
CA PHE A 349 -15.02 26.45 1.33
C PHE A 349 -13.53 26.62 1.13
N GLU A 350 -13.13 26.80 -0.11
CA GLU A 350 -11.77 27.12 -0.49
C GLU A 350 -11.63 28.60 -0.82
N ASN A 351 -10.78 29.31 -0.06
CA ASN A 351 -10.42 30.69 -0.35
C ASN A 351 -8.90 30.84 -0.34
N SER A 352 -8.34 31.37 -1.43
CA SER A 352 -6.90 31.62 -1.56
C SER A 352 -6.04 30.36 -1.29
N ASN A 353 -6.50 29.20 -1.80
CA ASN A 353 -5.90 27.86 -1.59
C ASN A 353 -5.85 27.39 -0.13
N VAL A 354 -6.72 27.94 0.72
CA VAL A 354 -6.96 27.49 2.09
C VAL A 354 -8.38 26.98 2.18
N LEU A 355 -8.55 25.73 2.61
CA LEU A 355 -9.85 25.13 2.88
C LEU A 355 -10.23 25.41 4.33
N TYR A 356 -11.35 26.11 4.51
CA TYR A 356 -11.95 26.42 5.79
C TYR A 356 -13.22 25.60 5.97
N SER A 357 -13.47 25.09 7.17
CA SER A 357 -14.74 24.42 7.46
C SER A 357 -15.21 24.62 8.88
N VAL A 358 -16.54 24.69 9.03
CA VAL A 358 -17.24 24.54 10.30
C VAL A 358 -17.99 23.22 10.28
N ASP A 359 -17.98 22.50 11.39
CA ASP A 359 -18.81 21.34 11.60
C ASP A 359 -19.52 21.37 12.96
N ASN A 360 -20.67 20.73 13.04
CA ASN A 360 -21.42 20.55 14.27
C ASN A 360 -21.74 19.08 14.43
N THR A 361 -21.43 18.53 15.60
CA THR A 361 -21.69 17.14 15.97
C THR A 361 -22.89 17.08 16.90
N SER A 362 -23.85 16.20 16.60
CA SER A 362 -25.02 15.98 17.44
C SER A 362 -24.61 15.32 18.76
N PRO A 363 -25.40 15.46 19.84
CA PRO A 363 -25.25 14.60 21.02
C PRO A 363 -25.28 13.12 20.62
N SER A 364 -24.41 12.33 21.25
CA SER A 364 -24.39 10.89 21.03
C SER A 364 -25.56 10.20 21.74
N VAL A 365 -26.16 9.20 21.10
CA VAL A 365 -27.22 8.37 21.69
C VAL A 365 -26.78 6.91 21.69
N ASN A 366 -27.07 6.19 22.77
CA ASN A 366 -26.67 4.79 22.94
C ASN A 366 -27.79 3.82 22.56
N PHE A 367 -27.45 2.75 21.85
CA PHE A 367 -28.34 1.69 21.41
C PHE A 367 -27.74 0.30 21.69
N PRO A 368 -28.57 -0.74 21.90
CA PRO A 368 -28.07 -2.10 22.10
C PRO A 368 -27.37 -2.68 20.87
N THR A 369 -27.77 -2.27 19.66
CA THR A 369 -27.24 -2.80 18.39
C THR A 369 -26.89 -1.68 17.41
N ALA A 370 -25.97 -1.96 16.48
CA ALA A 370 -25.56 -1.01 15.44
C ALA A 370 -26.71 -0.66 14.48
N ASP A 371 -27.53 -1.64 14.09
CA ASP A 371 -28.65 -1.42 13.14
C ASP A 371 -29.77 -0.55 13.71
N GLU A 372 -29.90 -0.50 15.04
CA GLU A 372 -30.85 0.38 15.74
C GLU A 372 -30.31 1.80 15.94
N CYS A 373 -29.04 2.06 15.59
CA CYS A 373 -28.39 3.31 15.93
C CYS A 373 -28.94 4.46 15.09
N VAL A 374 -29.58 5.43 15.77
CA VAL A 374 -30.13 6.64 15.16
C VAL A 374 -29.55 7.87 15.82
N SER A 375 -28.96 8.76 15.02
CA SER A 375 -28.38 10.03 15.47
C SER A 375 -29.44 11.01 16.01
N SER A 376 -29.05 11.82 17.00
CA SER A 376 -29.85 12.98 17.42
C SER A 376 -29.85 14.08 16.35
N ASN A 377 -30.79 15.02 16.46
CA ASN A 377 -30.77 16.23 15.64
C ASN A 377 -29.65 17.20 16.08
N LEU A 378 -29.43 18.24 15.29
CA LEU A 378 -28.40 19.27 15.51
C LEU A 378 -28.96 20.58 16.09
N ASP A 379 -30.16 20.57 16.68
CA ASP A 379 -30.75 21.78 17.25
C ASP A 379 -29.92 22.33 18.44
N THR A 380 -29.31 21.41 19.19
CA THR A 380 -28.34 21.71 20.25
C THR A 380 -27.09 20.86 20.03
N PRO A 381 -26.11 21.34 19.23
CA PRO A 381 -24.88 20.61 18.99
C PRO A 381 -24.16 20.27 20.29
N PHE A 382 -23.56 19.09 20.35
CA PHE A 382 -22.68 18.71 21.45
C PHE A 382 -21.31 19.36 21.29
N GLU A 383 -20.82 19.44 20.06
CA GLU A 383 -19.49 19.96 19.72
C GLU A 383 -19.56 20.76 18.43
N ARG A 384 -18.80 21.87 18.39
CA ARG A 384 -18.54 22.63 17.17
C ARG A 384 -17.08 22.50 16.79
N GLY A 385 -16.83 22.02 15.58
CA GLY A 385 -15.51 21.90 15.00
C GLY A 385 -15.17 23.04 14.05
N PHE A 386 -13.91 23.46 14.05
CA PHE A 386 -13.33 24.28 12.99
C PHE A 386 -12.10 23.58 12.41
N SER A 387 -12.09 23.37 11.09
CA SER A 387 -10.90 22.86 10.39
C SER A 387 -10.37 23.88 9.40
N ILE A 388 -9.05 24.01 9.36
CA ILE A 388 -8.33 24.81 8.37
C ILE A 388 -7.24 23.93 7.76
N SER A 389 -7.18 23.83 6.43
CA SER A 389 -6.09 23.14 5.74
C SER A 389 -5.55 23.92 4.56
N TYR A 390 -4.25 23.77 4.29
CA TYR A 390 -3.54 24.51 3.25
C TYR A 390 -2.27 23.77 2.83
N THR A 391 -1.74 24.12 1.66
CA THR A 391 -0.44 23.64 1.19
C THR A 391 0.53 24.82 1.12
N GLU A 392 1.73 24.64 1.68
CA GLU A 392 2.79 25.65 1.66
C GLU A 392 4.15 24.96 1.49
N SER A 393 4.96 25.46 0.55
CA SER A 393 6.33 24.94 0.29
C SER A 393 6.42 23.42 0.09
N GLY A 394 5.40 22.81 -0.52
CA GLY A 394 5.34 21.36 -0.77
C GLY A 394 4.89 20.51 0.42
N ALA A 395 4.53 21.12 1.55
CA ALA A 395 3.94 20.43 2.69
C ALA A 395 2.45 20.75 2.81
N PHE A 396 1.65 19.74 3.15
CA PHE A 396 0.24 19.89 3.53
C PHE A 396 0.11 20.11 5.03
N TYR A 397 -0.77 21.02 5.41
CA TYR A 397 -1.05 21.37 6.78
C TYR A 397 -2.53 21.31 7.05
N GLN A 398 -2.90 20.86 8.25
CA GLN A 398 -4.27 20.88 8.73
C GLN A 398 -4.29 21.20 10.21
N THR A 399 -5.27 21.96 10.66
CA THR A 399 -5.57 22.17 12.06
C THR A 399 -7.05 21.97 12.29
N ASP A 400 -7.39 21.19 13.30
CA ASP A 400 -8.74 20.96 13.78
C ASP A 400 -8.86 21.49 15.20
N PHE A 401 -9.92 22.26 15.47
CA PHE A 401 -10.33 22.72 16.79
C PHE A 401 -11.71 22.16 17.10
N ALA A 402 -11.97 21.83 18.36
CA ALA A 402 -13.29 21.43 18.83
C ALA A 402 -13.66 22.18 20.11
N PHE A 403 -14.87 22.71 20.13
CA PHE A 403 -15.43 23.49 21.23
C PHE A 403 -16.72 22.86 21.74
N ARG A 404 -16.93 22.90 23.05
CA ARG A 404 -18.12 22.44 23.74
C ARG A 404 -18.68 23.55 24.62
N GLU A 405 -19.85 23.35 25.22
CA GLU A 405 -20.60 24.38 25.95
C GLU A 405 -19.76 25.15 26.99
N GLU A 406 -18.77 24.50 27.59
CA GLU A 406 -17.85 25.09 28.56
C GLU A 406 -16.83 26.08 27.95
N ASN A 407 -16.54 25.99 26.66
CA ASN A 407 -15.53 26.80 25.99
C ASN A 407 -16.11 28.15 25.52
N ALA A 408 -15.34 29.23 25.69
CA ALA A 408 -15.77 30.58 25.31
C ALA A 408 -16.17 30.70 23.82
N ASP A 409 -15.45 30.01 22.94
CA ASP A 409 -15.64 30.09 21.48
C ASP A 409 -16.73 29.15 20.94
N PHE A 410 -17.41 28.37 21.79
CA PHE A 410 -18.49 27.49 21.33
C PHE A 410 -19.66 28.23 20.68
N GLN A 411 -19.89 29.48 21.05
CA GLN A 411 -20.94 30.32 20.46
C GLN A 411 -20.49 31.06 19.18
N THR A 412 -19.21 30.97 18.83
CA THR A 412 -18.67 31.55 17.59
C THR A 412 -19.30 30.83 16.40
N LEU A 413 -19.85 31.60 15.45
CA LEU A 413 -20.60 31.10 14.29
C LEU A 413 -21.85 30.26 14.68
N SER A 414 -22.57 30.62 15.76
CA SER A 414 -23.73 29.85 16.26
C SER A 414 -24.91 29.69 15.31
N ASN A 415 -25.02 30.54 14.28
CA ASN A 415 -26.02 30.41 13.22
C ASN A 415 -25.64 29.41 12.12
N TRP A 416 -24.39 28.93 12.08
CA TRP A 416 -23.86 27.95 11.13
C TRP A 416 -24.15 26.52 11.60
N VAL A 417 -25.43 26.20 11.75
CA VAL A 417 -25.95 24.87 12.11
C VAL A 417 -27.29 24.66 11.41
N ASN A 418 -27.63 23.43 11.03
CA ASN A 418 -28.79 23.12 10.19
C ASN A 418 -28.79 24.01 8.94
N VAL A 419 -27.66 23.99 8.22
CA VAL A 419 -27.30 24.97 7.19
C VAL A 419 -27.85 24.65 5.81
N LYS A 420 -28.42 23.46 5.60
CA LYS A 420 -28.91 22.97 4.30
C LYS A 420 -29.63 24.03 3.47
N ASP A 421 -30.58 24.75 4.08
CA ASP A 421 -31.41 25.76 3.41
C ASP A 421 -30.97 27.22 3.70
N LYS A 422 -29.77 27.42 4.28
CA LYS A 422 -29.27 28.73 4.73
C LYS A 422 -28.18 29.33 3.83
N ALA A 423 -27.90 28.73 2.67
CA ALA A 423 -26.83 29.17 1.78
C ALA A 423 -26.97 30.63 1.30
N ALA A 424 -28.19 31.16 1.20
CA ALA A 424 -28.44 32.55 0.82
C ALA A 424 -28.36 33.55 1.99
N ASP A 425 -28.42 33.06 3.23
CA ASP A 425 -28.51 33.87 4.44
C ASP A 425 -27.17 33.96 5.20
N LEU A 426 -26.24 33.06 4.91
CA LEU A 426 -24.92 32.98 5.55
C LEU A 426 -23.83 33.51 4.62
N ASP A 427 -23.07 34.48 5.09
CA ASP A 427 -21.94 35.05 4.34
C ASP A 427 -20.68 34.21 4.57
N THR A 428 -20.18 33.57 3.51
CA THR A 428 -18.94 32.77 3.56
C THR A 428 -17.74 33.56 4.09
N GLN A 429 -17.71 34.88 3.86
CA GLN A 429 -16.64 35.74 4.34
C GLN A 429 -16.59 35.85 5.86
N ASP A 430 -17.72 35.68 6.56
CA ASP A 430 -17.75 35.66 8.03
C ASP A 430 -16.96 34.46 8.58
N LEU A 431 -17.22 33.27 8.03
CA LEU A 431 -16.51 32.04 8.42
C LEU A 431 -15.02 32.16 8.13
N VAL A 432 -14.65 32.62 6.92
CA VAL A 432 -13.24 32.81 6.55
C VAL A 432 -12.55 33.79 7.50
N THR A 433 -13.19 34.90 7.82
CA THR A 433 -12.61 35.95 8.68
C THR A 433 -12.34 35.42 10.10
N VAL A 434 -13.29 34.65 10.66
CA VAL A 434 -13.14 34.04 11.98
C VAL A 434 -12.00 33.01 11.99
N LEU A 435 -12.03 32.04 11.07
CA LEU A 435 -11.06 30.94 11.08
C LEU A 435 -9.64 31.40 10.69
N ALA A 436 -9.52 32.38 9.79
CA ALA A 436 -8.22 32.95 9.41
C ALA A 436 -7.54 33.71 10.56
N ALA A 437 -8.29 34.14 11.59
CA ALA A 437 -7.76 34.79 12.78
C ALA A 437 -7.32 33.80 13.88
N MET A 438 -7.65 32.51 13.76
CA MET A 438 -7.27 31.48 14.72
C MET A 438 -5.78 31.11 14.60
N PRO A 439 -5.15 30.57 15.67
CA PRO A 439 -3.76 30.12 15.65
C PRO A 439 -3.61 28.79 14.90
N TYR A 440 -3.97 28.74 13.61
CA TYR A 440 -4.08 27.51 12.84
C TYR A 440 -2.78 27.09 12.15
N LYS A 441 -1.74 27.93 12.10
CA LYS A 441 -0.46 27.50 11.51
C LYS A 441 0.21 26.48 12.42
N PHE A 442 1.02 25.61 11.82
CA PHE A 442 1.63 24.50 12.55
C PHE A 442 2.49 24.99 13.73
N ASP A 443 3.25 26.06 13.53
CA ASP A 443 4.16 26.62 14.53
C ASP A 443 3.53 27.72 15.41
N ASP A 444 2.26 28.09 15.18
CA ASP A 444 1.58 29.05 16.05
C ASP A 444 1.45 28.49 17.48
N GLU A 445 1.73 29.36 18.45
CA GLU A 445 1.41 29.09 19.85
C GLU A 445 -0.12 29.00 20.02
N THR A 446 -0.60 27.85 20.47
CA THR A 446 -2.03 27.55 20.55
C THR A 446 -2.52 27.73 21.98
N SER A 447 -2.81 28.97 22.39
CA SER A 447 -3.44 29.28 23.69
C SER A 447 -4.92 29.64 23.50
N ILE A 448 -5.69 28.73 22.92
CA ILE A 448 -7.14 28.87 22.72
C ILE A 448 -7.89 27.99 23.73
N ASP A 449 -9.01 28.48 24.24
CA ASP A 449 -9.92 27.73 25.11
C ASP A 449 -10.75 26.76 24.25
N ALA A 450 -10.16 25.60 23.92
CA ALA A 450 -10.81 24.54 23.15
C ALA A 450 -10.85 23.25 23.97
N SER A 451 -11.89 22.44 23.78
CA SER A 451 -11.97 21.09 24.33
C SER A 451 -10.92 20.17 23.72
N PHE A 452 -10.58 20.40 22.45
CA PHE A 452 -9.55 19.68 21.72
C PHE A 452 -8.97 20.54 20.61
N TRP A 453 -7.69 20.35 20.31
CA TRP A 453 -7.12 20.76 19.04
C TRP A 453 -6.02 19.80 18.59
N ARG A 454 -5.85 19.68 17.28
CA ARG A 454 -4.77 18.92 16.66
C ARG A 454 -4.25 19.62 15.43
N LYS A 455 -2.93 19.68 15.29
CA LYS A 455 -2.24 20.23 14.11
C LYS A 455 -1.46 19.14 13.40
N TYR A 456 -1.46 19.17 12.08
CA TYR A 456 -0.76 18.24 11.21
C TYR A 456 0.19 19.01 10.29
N LYS A 457 1.33 18.37 10.01
CA LYS A 457 2.23 18.71 8.92
C LYS A 457 2.58 17.42 8.20
N THR A 458 2.21 17.35 6.93
CA THR A 458 2.49 16.21 6.07
C THR A 458 3.42 16.65 4.93
N THR A 459 4.49 15.91 4.76
CA THR A 459 5.41 15.96 3.62
C THR A 459 5.33 14.64 2.86
N ASP A 460 6.10 14.46 1.80
CA ASP A 460 6.04 13.26 0.96
C ASP A 460 6.11 11.94 1.73
N ASN A 461 6.96 11.86 2.76
CA ASN A 461 7.19 10.64 3.54
C ASN A 461 7.03 10.80 5.05
N VAL A 462 6.78 12.01 5.57
CA VAL A 462 6.62 12.24 7.02
C VAL A 462 5.32 12.96 7.31
N ARG A 463 4.54 12.43 8.24
CA ARG A 463 3.41 13.12 8.87
C ARG A 463 3.72 13.35 10.34
N ILE A 464 3.67 14.60 10.78
CA ILE A 464 3.79 14.98 12.18
C ILE A 464 2.44 15.51 12.64
N SER A 465 2.00 15.08 13.82
CA SER A 465 0.86 15.68 14.49
C SER A 465 1.18 16.07 15.92
N LYS A 466 0.53 17.12 16.42
CA LYS A 466 0.59 17.53 17.83
C LYS A 466 -0.80 17.89 18.34
N THR A 467 -1.06 17.60 19.62
CA THR A 467 -2.38 17.77 20.24
C THR A 467 -2.35 18.75 21.42
N ILE A 468 -3.53 19.10 21.94
CA ILE A 468 -3.73 19.96 23.10
C ILE A 468 -3.03 19.45 24.38
N GLU A 469 -2.88 18.13 24.51
CA GLU A 469 -2.17 17.50 25.62
C GLU A 469 -0.64 17.65 25.54
N GLY A 470 -0.12 18.29 24.49
CA GLY A 470 1.31 18.42 24.25
C GLY A 470 1.96 17.15 23.67
N GLN A 471 1.16 16.15 23.30
CA GLN A 471 1.65 14.92 22.69
C GLN A 471 1.95 15.14 21.20
N TRP A 472 3.09 14.63 20.77
CA TRP A 472 3.50 14.63 19.37
C TRP A 472 3.60 13.20 18.85
N VAL A 473 3.19 13.03 17.59
CA VAL A 473 3.30 11.77 16.85
C VAL A 473 3.94 12.05 15.51
N ARG A 474 4.87 11.19 15.09
CA ARG A 474 5.52 11.22 13.79
C ARG A 474 5.41 9.85 13.12
N ASP A 475 4.79 9.85 11.96
CA ASP A 475 4.76 8.70 11.05
C ASP A 475 5.75 8.96 9.92
N THR A 476 6.73 8.09 9.76
CA THR A 476 7.73 8.16 8.69
C THR A 476 7.64 6.93 7.80
N ARG A 477 7.33 7.13 6.52
CA ARG A 477 7.48 6.11 5.49
C ARG A 477 8.97 5.98 5.15
N ARG A 478 9.53 4.80 5.41
CA ARG A 478 10.93 4.45 5.11
C ARG A 478 11.12 4.18 3.61
N GLU A 479 12.37 4.07 3.18
CA GLU A 479 12.72 3.80 1.78
C GLU A 479 12.16 2.46 1.27
N ASP A 480 12.07 1.47 2.16
CA ASP A 480 11.47 0.16 1.87
C ASP A 480 9.93 0.17 1.85
N GLY A 481 9.30 1.32 2.11
CA GLY A 481 7.85 1.50 2.19
C GLY A 481 7.23 1.24 3.56
N THR A 482 7.98 0.69 4.52
CA THR A 482 7.48 0.43 5.87
C THR A 482 7.23 1.72 6.65
N MET A 483 6.34 1.67 7.64
CA MET A 483 5.96 2.80 8.47
C MET A 483 6.66 2.72 9.84
N LEU A 484 7.35 3.80 10.21
CA LEU A 484 7.89 4.02 11.55
C LEU A 484 6.98 4.99 12.30
N HIS A 485 6.44 4.53 13.42
CA HIS A 485 5.58 5.30 14.32
C HIS A 485 6.36 5.74 15.57
N GLU A 486 6.48 7.04 15.78
CA GLU A 486 7.24 7.64 16.88
C GLU A 486 6.43 8.68 17.66
N CYS A 487 6.68 8.77 18.95
CA CYS A 487 6.05 9.69 19.87
C CYS A 487 7.07 10.63 20.51
N SER A 488 6.64 11.82 20.90
CA SER A 488 7.47 12.82 21.59
C SER A 488 6.64 13.72 22.50
N ASP A 489 7.20 14.14 23.63
CA ASP A 489 6.59 15.12 24.54
C ASP A 489 6.98 16.58 24.19
N ASN A 490 7.96 16.77 23.30
CA ASN A 490 8.53 18.09 23.00
C ASN A 490 8.71 18.36 21.50
N GLY A 491 8.38 17.39 20.63
CA GLY A 491 8.53 17.49 19.17
C GLY A 491 9.98 17.44 18.68
N ALA A 492 10.95 17.16 19.56
CA ALA A 492 12.38 17.12 19.26
C ALA A 492 12.99 15.74 19.56
N ASP A 493 12.64 15.16 20.70
CA ASP A 493 13.13 13.86 21.16
C ASP A 493 12.07 12.80 20.86
N TRP A 494 12.35 11.94 19.88
CA TRP A 494 11.42 10.95 19.34
C TRP A 494 11.80 9.55 19.80
N THR A 495 10.82 8.77 20.24
CA THR A 495 10.96 7.34 20.57
C THR A 495 9.85 6.54 19.92
N ALA A 496 9.97 5.22 19.85
CA ALA A 496 8.83 4.37 19.49
C ALA A 496 7.66 4.68 20.44
N CYS A 497 6.45 4.82 19.89
CA CYS A 497 5.25 4.90 20.72
C CYS A 497 5.06 3.57 21.46
N ASN A 498 4.62 3.64 22.71
CA ASN A 498 4.24 2.48 23.50
C ASN A 498 2.78 2.12 23.28
#